data_AF-A0A933KMQ7-F1
#
_entry.id   AF-A0A933KMQ7-F1
#
_cell.length_a   1.000
_cell.length_b   1.000
_cell.length_c   1.000
_cell.angle_alpha   90.00
_cell.angle_beta   90.00
_cell.angle_gamma   90.00
#
_symmetry.space_group_name_H-M   'P 1'
#
loop_
_entity.id
_entity.type
_entity.pdbx_description
1 polymer ?
#
loop_
_entity_poly.entity_id
_entity_poly.type
_entity_poly.pdbx_seq_one_letter_code
_entity_poly.pdbx_strand_id
1 'polypeptide(L)'
;MHKFSTVVFAVAVTIGAVAVAGCSDDKPSAEAWRADVVALCDQINADFDAGGTLFRSETPSLEEVMAYYADVTPKFAAGAKEIESLERPDGLDSEVDELFAALDAAVAYVESAATDRAVLESEIAAADQAPEVFVRLETASTAAGLEACNG
;
A
#
# COMPACT_ATOMS: atom_id res chain seq x y z
N MET A 1 27.33 2.48 -16.58
CA MET A 1 26.35 3.58 -16.49
C MET A 1 25.03 3.06 -17.03
N HIS A 2 24.27 2.35 -16.21
CA HIS A 2 22.96 1.82 -16.57
C HIS A 2 21.94 2.41 -15.61
N LYS A 3 20.89 2.97 -16.21
CA LYS A 3 19.86 3.79 -15.58
C LYS A 3 18.97 2.87 -14.76
N PHE A 4 18.97 3.04 -13.44
CA PHE A 4 17.86 2.56 -12.62
C PHE A 4 16.62 3.31 -13.08
N SER A 5 15.65 2.61 -13.65
CA SER A 5 14.37 3.19 -14.05
C SER A 5 13.67 3.67 -12.79
N THR A 6 13.86 4.94 -12.54
CA THR A 6 13.16 5.78 -11.61
C THR A 6 11.65 5.65 -11.84
N VAL A 7 10.97 4.84 -11.03
CA VAL A 7 9.52 4.99 -10.83
C VAL A 7 9.37 6.18 -9.87
N VAL A 8 9.37 7.39 -10.44
CA VAL A 8 9.02 8.61 -9.71
C VAL A 8 7.56 8.91 -9.99
N PHE A 9 6.80 8.87 -8.91
CA PHE A 9 5.40 9.21 -8.78
C PHE A 9 5.09 10.62 -9.25
N ALA A 10 4.10 10.75 -10.13
CA ALA A 10 3.44 12.01 -10.40
C ALA A 10 2.01 11.73 -10.87
N VAL A 11 1.02 11.82 -9.98
CA VAL A 11 -0.37 12.00 -10.40
C VAL A 11 -0.98 13.16 -9.61
N ALA A 12 -1.39 14.16 -10.39
CA ALA A 12 -1.98 15.39 -9.94
C ALA A 12 -3.42 15.18 -9.44
N VAL A 13 -3.69 15.79 -8.30
CA VAL A 13 -5.00 15.90 -7.65
C VAL A 13 -6.00 16.66 -8.52
N THR A 14 -7.17 16.08 -8.77
CA THR A 14 -8.40 16.83 -9.06
C THR A 14 -9.52 16.38 -8.15
N ILE A 15 -9.89 17.29 -7.24
CA ILE A 15 -10.98 17.20 -6.27
C ILE A 15 -12.33 17.33 -7.01
N GLY A 16 -13.26 16.43 -6.71
CA GLY A 16 -14.68 16.57 -7.04
C GLY A 16 -15.53 16.12 -5.86
N ALA A 17 -16.07 17.08 -5.11
CA ALA A 17 -17.02 16.87 -4.02
C ALA A 17 -18.47 16.65 -4.55
N VAL A 18 -19.38 16.33 -3.61
CA VAL A 18 -20.88 16.34 -3.63
C VAL A 18 -21.46 14.90 -3.65
N ALA A 19 -22.34 14.43 -2.76
CA ALA A 19 -23.17 15.02 -1.69
C ALA A 19 -23.71 13.95 -0.71
N VAL A 20 -24.13 14.46 0.45
CA VAL A 20 -24.81 13.81 1.58
C VAL A 20 -26.29 13.47 1.27
N ALA A 21 -26.76 12.31 1.75
CA ALA A 21 -27.99 12.13 2.57
C ALA A 21 -28.86 10.92 2.16
N GLY A 22 -28.98 9.96 3.09
CA GLY A 22 -30.02 8.94 3.11
C GLY A 22 -29.89 8.08 4.37
N CYS A 23 -30.81 8.26 5.32
CA CYS A 23 -30.83 7.53 6.61
C CYS A 23 -30.98 6.03 6.41
N SER A 24 -30.14 5.20 7.04
CA SER A 24 -30.36 3.78 7.35
C SER A 24 -29.20 3.30 8.23
N ASP A 25 -29.49 2.65 9.35
CA ASP A 25 -28.52 2.04 10.28
C ASP A 25 -27.31 1.33 9.62
N ASP A 26 -26.06 1.77 9.73
CA ASP A 26 -25.47 3.11 9.57
C ASP A 26 -24.13 2.92 8.81
N LYS A 27 -24.07 1.95 7.89
CA LYS A 27 -22.85 1.64 7.15
C LYS A 27 -22.49 2.78 6.19
N PRO A 28 -21.19 3.11 6.02
CA PRO A 28 -20.77 4.17 5.11
C PRO A 28 -21.11 3.80 3.67
N SER A 29 -21.31 4.81 2.83
CA SER A 29 -21.33 4.58 1.39
C SER A 29 -19.97 4.06 0.92
N ALA A 30 -19.96 3.29 -0.17
CA ALA A 30 -18.72 2.85 -0.80
C ALA A 30 -17.77 4.02 -1.12
N GLU A 31 -18.32 5.17 -1.53
CA GLU A 31 -17.54 6.36 -1.84
C GLU A 31 -16.90 7.00 -0.59
N ALA A 32 -17.65 7.11 0.51
CA ALA A 32 -17.11 7.64 1.77
C ALA A 32 -16.03 6.72 2.34
N TRP A 33 -16.29 5.40 2.35
CA TRP A 33 -15.31 4.42 2.79
C TRP A 33 -14.03 4.45 1.94
N ARG A 34 -14.14 4.53 0.61
CA ARG A 34 -12.98 4.66 -0.28
C ARG A 34 -12.17 5.92 0.01
N ALA A 35 -12.84 7.04 0.28
CA ALA A 35 -12.15 8.29 0.61
C ALA A 35 -11.33 8.17 1.90
N ASP A 36 -11.88 7.51 2.92
CA ASP A 36 -11.17 7.25 4.18
C ASP A 36 -9.97 6.32 3.97
N VAL A 37 -10.15 5.24 3.19
CA VAL A 37 -9.05 4.32 2.85
C VAL A 37 -7.95 5.02 2.05
N VAL A 38 -8.30 5.82 1.04
CA VAL A 38 -7.33 6.59 0.26
C VAL A 38 -6.52 7.55 1.13
N ALA A 39 -7.17 8.22 2.10
CA ALA A 39 -6.47 9.09 3.03
C ALA A 39 -5.44 8.34 3.90
N LEU A 40 -5.72 7.07 4.24
CA LEU A 40 -4.76 6.21 4.95
C LEU A 40 -3.64 5.71 4.02
N CYS A 41 -3.97 5.33 2.79
CA CYS A 41 -2.97 4.98 1.77
C CYS A 41 -2.00 6.13 1.52
N ASP A 42 -2.49 7.38 1.44
CA ASP A 42 -1.64 8.56 1.25
C ASP A 42 -0.65 8.74 2.42
N GLN A 43 -1.06 8.44 3.66
CA GLN A 43 -0.17 8.50 4.82
C GLN A 43 0.90 7.42 4.76
N ILE A 44 0.51 6.17 4.45
CA ILE A 44 1.44 5.05 4.28
C ILE A 44 2.43 5.35 3.16
N ASN A 45 1.96 5.85 2.01
CA ASN A 45 2.82 6.19 0.88
C ASN A 45 3.79 7.32 1.22
N ALA A 46 3.36 8.33 1.99
CA ALA A 46 4.26 9.37 2.47
C ALA A 46 5.38 8.82 3.38
N ASP A 47 5.07 7.84 4.23
CA ASP A 47 6.06 7.16 5.08
C ASP A 47 7.06 6.34 4.24
N PHE A 48 6.58 5.63 3.22
CA PHE A 48 7.42 4.90 2.26
C PHE A 48 8.31 5.86 1.45
N ASP A 49 7.78 6.97 0.97
CA ASP A 49 8.53 7.98 0.20
C ASP A 49 9.62 8.66 1.04
N ALA A 50 9.33 8.93 2.32
CA ALA A 50 10.29 9.50 3.25
C ALA A 50 11.48 8.57 3.48
N GLY A 51 11.23 7.27 3.67
CA GLY A 51 12.31 6.27 3.83
C GLY A 51 13.01 5.93 2.51
N GLY A 52 12.26 5.85 1.41
CA GLY A 52 12.74 5.46 0.07
C GLY A 52 13.60 6.53 -0.61
N THR A 53 13.57 7.78 -0.13
CA THR A 53 14.46 8.85 -0.61
C THR A 53 15.95 8.50 -0.43
N LEU A 54 16.29 7.62 0.52
CA LEU A 54 17.64 7.07 0.71
C LEU A 54 18.13 6.24 -0.49
N PHE A 55 17.21 5.68 -1.28
CA PHE A 55 17.51 4.75 -2.38
C PHE A 55 17.55 5.40 -3.76
N ARG A 56 17.24 6.69 -3.86
CA ARG A 56 17.14 7.41 -5.14
C ARG A 56 18.48 7.88 -5.69
N SER A 57 19.54 7.91 -4.88
CA SER A 57 20.85 8.44 -5.27
C SER A 57 21.93 7.37 -5.51
N GLU A 58 21.83 6.21 -4.88
CA GLU A 58 22.81 5.12 -4.95
C GLU A 58 22.10 3.76 -4.86
N THR A 59 22.70 2.69 -5.38
CA THR A 59 22.20 1.32 -5.16
C THR A 59 22.38 0.99 -3.68
N PRO A 60 21.31 0.82 -2.89
CA PRO A 60 21.47 0.51 -1.48
C PRO A 60 22.12 -0.84 -1.25
N SER A 61 22.91 -0.93 -0.20
CA SER A 61 23.31 -2.20 0.36
C SER A 61 22.10 -2.94 0.93
N LEU A 62 22.21 -4.27 1.00
CA LEU A 62 21.17 -5.10 1.59
C LEU A 62 20.83 -4.69 3.04
N GLU A 63 21.84 -4.27 3.82
CA GLU A 63 21.64 -3.82 5.20
C GLU A 63 20.82 -2.53 5.27
N GLU A 64 21.00 -1.61 4.31
CA GLU A 64 20.18 -0.39 4.20
C GLU A 64 18.74 -0.71 3.81
N VAL A 65 18.54 -1.68 2.91
CA VAL A 65 17.20 -2.16 2.54
C VAL A 65 16.50 -2.83 3.73
N MET A 66 17.21 -3.68 4.48
CA MET A 66 16.67 -4.30 5.70
C MET A 66 16.30 -3.25 6.75
N ALA A 67 17.17 -2.26 6.99
CA ALA A 67 16.91 -1.20 7.95
C ALA A 67 15.71 -0.34 7.54
N TYR A 68 15.54 -0.07 6.25
CA TYR A 68 14.36 0.59 5.72
C TYR A 68 13.09 -0.22 5.97
N TYR A 69 13.07 -1.50 5.58
CA TYR A 69 11.90 -2.34 5.83
C TYR A 69 11.58 -2.39 7.33
N ALA A 70 12.58 -2.57 8.21
CA ALA A 70 12.37 -2.53 9.64
C ALA A 70 11.76 -1.21 10.17
N ASP A 71 12.04 -0.06 9.54
CA ASP A 71 11.41 1.22 9.91
C ASP A 71 9.98 1.38 9.38
N VAL A 72 9.71 0.94 8.14
CA VAL A 72 8.39 1.11 7.51
C VAL A 72 7.39 0.01 7.87
N THR A 73 7.86 -1.22 8.18
CA THR A 73 7.02 -2.35 8.60
C THR A 73 6.00 -1.99 9.69
N PRO A 74 6.38 -1.40 10.84
CA PRO A 74 5.40 -1.10 11.89
C PRO A 74 4.36 -0.06 11.46
N LYS A 75 4.73 0.88 10.57
CA LYS A 75 3.81 1.92 10.06
C LYS A 75 2.84 1.31 9.06
N PHE A 76 3.33 0.47 8.15
CA PHE A 76 2.52 -0.27 7.19
C PHE A 76 1.50 -1.18 7.90
N ALA A 77 1.94 -1.96 8.89
CA ALA A 77 1.07 -2.83 9.67
C ALA A 77 0.02 -2.03 10.47
N ALA A 78 0.39 -0.88 11.01
CA ALA A 78 -0.55 -0.01 11.71
C ALA A 78 -1.62 0.56 10.75
N GLY A 79 -1.22 1.04 9.57
CA GLY A 79 -2.13 1.55 8.56
C GLY A 79 -3.08 0.48 8.00
N ALA A 80 -2.57 -0.73 7.72
CA ALA A 80 -3.40 -1.87 7.30
C ALA A 80 -4.47 -2.20 8.35
N LYS A 81 -4.09 -2.23 9.64
CA LYS A 81 -5.03 -2.45 10.74
C LYS A 81 -6.06 -1.32 10.88
N GLU A 82 -5.66 -0.08 10.60
CA GLU A 82 -6.59 1.05 10.61
C GLU A 82 -7.63 0.91 9.49
N ILE A 83 -7.21 0.53 8.28
CA ILE A 83 -8.10 0.22 7.15
C ILE A 83 -9.07 -0.91 7.50
N GLU A 84 -8.59 -2.00 8.10
CA GLU A 84 -9.42 -3.12 8.54
C GLU A 84 -10.43 -2.75 9.64
N SER A 85 -10.12 -1.72 10.41
CA SER A 85 -11.00 -1.21 11.47
C SER A 85 -12.11 -0.30 10.97
N LEU A 86 -12.03 0.19 9.73
CA LEU A 86 -13.07 1.01 9.12
C LEU A 86 -14.35 0.20 8.96
N GLU A 87 -15.48 0.86 9.18
CA GLU A 87 -16.78 0.24 8.97
C GLU A 87 -16.95 -0.12 7.49
N ARG A 88 -17.31 -1.37 7.21
CA ARG A 88 -17.40 -1.90 5.85
C ARG A 88 -18.59 -1.26 5.11
N PRO A 89 -18.39 -0.82 3.85
CA PRO A 89 -19.49 -0.30 3.04
C PRO A 89 -20.39 -1.45 2.57
N ASP A 90 -21.66 -1.15 2.30
CA ASP A 90 -22.55 -2.14 1.70
C ASP A 90 -22.20 -2.44 0.24
N GLY A 91 -22.37 -3.70 -0.15
CA GLY A 91 -22.27 -4.13 -1.54
C GLY A 91 -20.85 -4.32 -2.09
N LEU A 92 -19.83 -4.30 -1.22
CA LEU A 92 -18.43 -4.56 -1.55
C LEU A 92 -17.80 -5.66 -0.69
N ASP A 93 -18.61 -6.52 -0.05
CA ASP A 93 -18.10 -7.49 0.94
C ASP A 93 -16.98 -8.37 0.37
N SER A 94 -17.14 -8.86 -0.87
CA SER A 94 -16.14 -9.73 -1.52
C SER A 94 -14.87 -8.99 -1.90
N GLU A 95 -14.99 -7.75 -2.39
CA GLU A 95 -13.86 -6.91 -2.76
C GLU A 95 -13.07 -6.48 -1.53
N VAL A 96 -13.76 -6.13 -0.44
CA VAL A 96 -13.12 -5.78 0.83
C VAL A 96 -12.49 -7.01 1.49
N ASP A 97 -13.10 -8.19 1.40
CA ASP A 97 -12.48 -9.44 1.89
C ASP A 97 -11.17 -9.75 1.14
N GLU A 98 -11.17 -9.60 -0.20
CA GLU A 98 -9.96 -9.83 -1.00
C GLU A 98 -8.89 -8.76 -0.74
N LEU A 99 -9.30 -7.49 -0.54
CA LEU A 99 -8.39 -6.42 -0.14
C LEU A 99 -7.70 -6.72 1.20
N PHE A 100 -8.47 -7.12 2.23
CA PHE A 100 -7.89 -7.44 3.54
C PHE A 100 -6.97 -8.65 3.48
N ALA A 101 -7.34 -9.69 2.72
CA ALA A 101 -6.47 -10.84 2.51
C ALA A 101 -5.16 -10.47 1.78
N ALA A 102 -5.21 -9.51 0.85
CA ALA A 102 -4.03 -9.01 0.16
C ALA A 102 -3.17 -8.10 1.05
N LEU A 103 -3.79 -7.26 1.89
CA LEU A 103 -3.11 -6.43 2.90
C LEU A 103 -2.37 -7.29 3.92
N ASP A 104 -3.04 -8.31 4.50
CA ASP A 104 -2.43 -9.28 5.42
C ASP A 104 -1.18 -9.94 4.82
N ALA A 105 -1.29 -10.38 3.56
CA ALA A 105 -0.17 -11.00 2.87
C ALA A 105 0.98 -10.01 2.64
N ALA A 106 0.69 -8.75 2.29
CA ALA A 106 1.68 -7.71 2.11
C ALA A 106 2.37 -7.34 3.43
N VAL A 107 1.64 -7.26 4.54
CA VAL A 107 2.21 -7.05 5.89
C VAL A 107 3.17 -8.17 6.22
N ALA A 108 2.76 -9.43 6.07
CA ALA A 108 3.61 -10.58 6.35
C ALA A 108 4.88 -10.61 5.49
N TYR A 109 4.78 -10.20 4.21
CA TYR A 109 5.94 -10.05 3.34
C TYR A 109 6.90 -8.97 3.83
N VAL A 110 6.38 -7.78 4.16
CA VAL A 110 7.19 -6.65 4.62
C VAL A 110 7.87 -6.97 5.97
N GLU A 111 7.20 -7.69 6.86
CA GLU A 111 7.79 -8.24 8.10
C GLU A 111 8.91 -9.25 7.83
N SER A 112 8.70 -10.14 6.85
CA SER A 112 9.71 -11.10 6.42
C SER A 112 10.93 -10.39 5.82
N ALA A 113 10.72 -9.41 4.93
CA ALA A 113 11.79 -8.61 4.34
C ALA A 113 12.61 -7.85 5.39
N ALA A 114 12.00 -7.40 6.48
CA ALA A 114 12.71 -6.73 7.58
C ALA A 114 13.65 -7.67 8.37
N THR A 115 13.44 -8.99 8.33
CA THR A 115 14.10 -9.95 9.23
C THR A 115 14.82 -11.09 8.52
N ASP A 116 14.45 -11.41 7.28
CA ASP A 116 15.00 -12.50 6.48
C ASP A 116 15.81 -11.94 5.29
N ARG A 117 17.12 -12.09 5.43
CA ARG A 117 18.11 -11.70 4.42
C ARG A 117 17.88 -12.40 3.07
N ALA A 118 17.50 -13.68 3.08
CA ALA A 118 17.37 -14.48 1.86
C ALA A 118 16.19 -14.02 1.00
N VAL A 119 15.11 -13.55 1.64
CA VAL A 119 13.95 -12.97 0.96
C VAL A 119 14.40 -11.73 0.18
N LEU A 120 15.06 -10.77 0.83
CA LEU A 120 15.53 -9.56 0.15
C LEU A 120 16.59 -9.82 -0.92
N GLU A 121 17.50 -10.78 -0.72
CA GLU A 121 18.49 -11.14 -1.73
C GLU A 121 17.82 -11.71 -3.00
N SER A 122 16.74 -12.48 -2.84
CA SER A 122 15.98 -13.00 -3.99
C SER A 122 15.26 -11.89 -4.77
N GLU A 123 14.80 -10.86 -4.08
CA GLU A 123 14.09 -9.72 -4.66
C GLU A 123 15.02 -8.76 -5.40
N ILE A 124 16.16 -8.44 -4.79
CA ILE A 124 17.21 -7.65 -5.46
C ILE A 124 17.71 -8.38 -6.71
N ALA A 125 17.75 -9.71 -6.70
CA ALA A 125 18.10 -10.51 -7.89
C ALA A 125 16.99 -10.52 -8.95
N ALA A 126 15.71 -10.39 -8.56
CA ALA A 126 14.58 -10.26 -9.46
C ALA A 126 14.49 -8.87 -10.12
N ALA A 127 15.09 -7.84 -9.49
CA ALA A 127 15.47 -6.48 -9.92
C ALA A 127 14.42 -5.58 -10.64
N ASP A 128 13.49 -6.15 -11.41
CA ASP A 128 12.51 -5.47 -12.25
C ASP A 128 11.10 -6.05 -12.10
N GLN A 129 10.88 -6.94 -11.12
CA GLN A 129 9.58 -7.55 -10.86
C GLN A 129 9.08 -7.15 -9.47
N ALA A 130 7.88 -6.58 -9.41
CA ALA A 130 7.19 -6.42 -8.15
C ALA A 130 6.90 -7.81 -7.57
N PRO A 131 7.10 -8.03 -6.26
CA PRO A 131 6.68 -9.25 -5.59
C PRO A 131 5.22 -9.56 -5.89
N GLU A 132 4.88 -10.83 -6.17
CA GLU A 132 3.50 -11.25 -6.53
C GLU A 132 2.46 -10.78 -5.51
N VAL A 133 2.86 -10.67 -4.23
CA VAL A 133 2.00 -10.16 -3.16
C VAL A 133 1.56 -8.72 -3.37
N PHE A 134 2.43 -7.84 -3.87
CA PHE A 134 2.07 -6.45 -4.16
C PHE A 134 1.24 -6.34 -5.43
N VAL A 135 1.49 -7.19 -6.43
CA VAL A 135 0.62 -7.29 -7.63
C VAL A 135 -0.80 -7.71 -7.24
N ARG A 136 -0.93 -8.65 -6.29
CA ARG A 136 -2.22 -9.05 -5.75
C ARG A 136 -2.90 -7.92 -5.00
N LEU A 137 -2.15 -7.18 -4.17
CA LEU A 137 -2.67 -6.01 -3.46
C LEU A 137 -3.16 -4.92 -4.43
N GLU A 138 -2.40 -4.60 -5.47
CA GLU A 138 -2.80 -3.65 -6.52
C GLU A 138 -4.10 -4.08 -7.22
N THR A 139 -4.21 -5.37 -7.53
CA THR A 139 -5.40 -5.95 -8.16
C THR A 139 -6.62 -5.85 -7.24
N ALA A 140 -6.47 -6.19 -5.96
CA ALA A 140 -7.54 -6.14 -4.97
C ALA A 140 -7.99 -4.70 -4.69
N SER A 141 -7.04 -3.76 -4.53
CA SER A 141 -7.31 -2.33 -4.41
C SER A 141 -8.07 -1.79 -5.61
N THR A 142 -7.66 -2.15 -6.84
CA THR A 142 -8.37 -1.77 -8.07
C THR A 142 -9.80 -2.30 -8.09
N ALA A 143 -10.00 -3.58 -7.72
CA ALA A 143 -11.35 -4.16 -7.65
C ALA A 143 -12.25 -3.45 -6.62
N ALA A 144 -11.66 -2.98 -5.52
CA ALA A 144 -12.35 -2.19 -4.50
C ALA A 144 -12.59 -0.72 -4.91
N GLY A 145 -12.06 -0.26 -6.06
CA GLY A 145 -12.14 1.13 -6.52
C GLY A 145 -11.18 2.08 -5.77
N LEU A 146 -10.01 1.55 -5.41
CA LEU A 146 -8.94 2.24 -4.67
C LEU A 146 -7.68 2.39 -5.53
N GLU A 147 -7.82 2.68 -6.82
CA GLU A 147 -6.68 2.82 -7.74
C GLU A 147 -5.70 3.92 -7.29
N ALA A 148 -6.16 4.90 -6.50
CA ALA A 148 -5.31 5.91 -5.90
C ALA A 148 -4.34 5.35 -4.83
N CYS A 149 -4.63 4.17 -4.27
CA CYS A 149 -3.74 3.47 -3.34
C CYS A 149 -2.66 2.64 -4.05
N ASN A 150 -2.72 2.50 -5.38
CA ASN A 150 -1.75 1.72 -6.14
C ASN A 150 -0.46 2.54 -6.31
N GLY A 151 0.40 2.43 -5.29
CA GLY A 151 1.78 2.91 -5.22
C GLY A 151 2.79 1.95 -5.84
#